data_AF-A0AAW5QAS6-F1
#
_entry.id   AF-A0AAW5QAS6-F1
#
_cell.length_a   1.000
_cell.length_b   1.000
_cell.length_c   1.000
_cell.angle_alpha   90.00
_cell.angle_beta   90.00
_cell.angle_gamma   90.00
#
_symmetry.space_group_name_H-M   'P 1'
#
loop_
_entity.id
_entity.type
_entity.pdbx_description
1 polymer ?
#
loop_
_entity_poly.entity_id
_entity_poly.type
_entity_poly.pdbx_seq_one_letter_code
_entity_poly.pdbx_strand_id
1 'polypeptide(L)'
;QSAVMDDLKELGNASRFYAGGDKPKQNVPAVSDGQMLFLQHVVSKLRPKIKGGGRGGIVMNGSPLFNGGAESGPSNIRKWLLEHDLIDAIVALPTDMFYNTGIATYIWIVDNNKPEERQGKVQLIDGTEFYAKMRKKLGDKGRELTEGNRATIVRLYADYAETEHCKIVPIEEFAYWSITVERPQRGDDGGVITNARGKKQPDASLRDTERVPFTYNGNTHADEGRKDTIKAYFDTEVKPYVPDAWVDEKKTKIGYEIPFTRYFYRYQPPRPLEEIDKELHQVTREILELLNEVTE
;
A
#
# COMPACT_ATOMS: atom_id res chain seq x y z
N GLN A 1 -13.94 9.19 -17.92
CA GLN A 1 -12.78 10.10 -17.73
C GLN A 1 -13.08 11.51 -18.24
N SER A 2 -13.64 11.71 -19.44
CA SER A 2 -13.98 13.05 -19.95
C SER A 2 -14.82 13.88 -18.96
N ALA A 3 -15.91 13.32 -18.44
CA ALA A 3 -16.75 14.01 -17.44
C ALA A 3 -16.00 14.43 -16.15
N VAL A 4 -14.98 13.68 -15.74
CA VAL A 4 -14.13 14.04 -14.57
C VAL A 4 -13.22 15.22 -14.94
N MET A 5 -12.65 15.19 -16.14
CA MET A 5 -11.81 16.28 -16.65
C MET A 5 -12.61 17.56 -16.87
N ASP A 6 -13.86 17.45 -17.33
CA ASP A 6 -14.74 18.60 -17.51
C ASP A 6 -15.11 19.23 -16.16
N ASP A 7 -15.46 18.42 -15.15
CA ASP A 7 -15.71 18.87 -13.77
C ASP A 7 -14.49 19.59 -13.16
N LEU A 8 -13.29 19.03 -13.36
CA LEU A 8 -12.02 19.66 -12.95
C LEU A 8 -11.73 20.97 -13.68
N LYS A 9 -12.03 21.03 -14.97
CA LYS A 9 -11.82 22.24 -15.78
C LYS A 9 -12.79 23.37 -15.38
N GLU A 10 -14.04 23.02 -15.09
CA GLU A 10 -15.09 23.96 -14.74
C GLU A 10 -14.93 24.48 -13.31
N LEU A 11 -14.66 23.59 -12.35
CA LEU A 11 -14.67 23.92 -10.92
C LEU A 11 -13.28 24.13 -10.32
N GLY A 12 -12.21 23.72 -11.01
CA GLY A 12 -10.84 23.81 -10.51
C GLY A 12 -10.69 23.15 -9.14
N ASN A 13 -10.20 23.90 -8.14
CA ASN A 13 -10.00 23.42 -6.77
C ASN A 13 -11.31 23.13 -6.02
N ALA A 14 -12.46 23.62 -6.52
CA ALA A 14 -13.77 23.30 -5.98
C ALA A 14 -14.36 21.99 -6.53
N SER A 15 -13.69 21.37 -7.51
CA SER A 15 -14.11 20.07 -8.04
C SER A 15 -14.05 19.00 -6.95
N ARG A 16 -15.03 18.10 -6.96
CA ARG A 16 -15.04 16.92 -6.09
C ARG A 16 -13.91 15.93 -6.40
N PHE A 17 -13.26 16.04 -7.56
CA PHE A 17 -12.15 15.19 -7.98
C PHE A 17 -10.80 15.90 -7.86
N TYR A 18 -10.77 17.08 -7.23
CA TYR A 18 -9.52 17.77 -6.96
C TYR A 18 -8.63 16.92 -6.02
N ALA A 19 -7.35 16.83 -6.37
CA ALA A 19 -6.33 16.11 -5.59
C ALA A 19 -4.98 16.85 -5.65
N GLY A 20 -5.03 18.19 -5.50
CA GLY A 20 -3.84 19.05 -5.47
C GLY A 20 -3.21 19.34 -6.83
N GLY A 21 -2.19 20.21 -6.86
CA GLY A 21 -1.33 20.46 -8.03
C GLY A 21 -1.94 21.25 -9.19
N ASP A 22 -1.07 21.82 -10.03
CA ASP A 22 -1.45 22.68 -11.16
C ASP A 22 -1.83 21.91 -12.44
N LYS A 23 -1.71 20.57 -12.42
CA LYS A 23 -1.91 19.70 -13.59
C LYS A 23 -3.02 18.67 -13.33
N PRO A 24 -4.30 19.04 -13.51
CA PRO A 24 -5.44 18.18 -13.18
C PRO A 24 -5.40 16.78 -13.81
N LYS A 25 -4.86 16.64 -15.03
CA LYS A 25 -4.72 15.35 -15.72
C LYS A 25 -3.83 14.35 -14.96
N GLN A 26 -2.89 14.82 -14.15
CA GLN A 26 -2.00 13.96 -13.36
C GLN A 26 -2.66 13.46 -12.06
N ASN A 27 -3.89 13.89 -11.76
CA ASN A 27 -4.60 13.60 -10.52
C ASN A 27 -5.90 12.82 -10.74
N VAL A 28 -6.03 12.17 -11.90
CA VAL A 28 -7.17 11.34 -12.27
C VAL A 28 -6.66 9.92 -12.51
N PRO A 29 -7.32 8.87 -11.97
CA PRO A 29 -6.87 7.51 -12.15
C PRO A 29 -7.14 7.02 -13.59
N ALA A 30 -6.62 5.85 -13.93
CA ALA A 30 -6.86 5.23 -15.23
C ALA A 30 -8.34 4.88 -15.43
N VAL A 31 -8.80 4.83 -16.69
CA VAL A 31 -10.20 4.47 -17.02
C VAL A 31 -10.56 3.08 -16.49
N SER A 32 -9.60 2.16 -16.42
CA SER A 32 -9.77 0.79 -15.94
C SER A 32 -9.96 0.69 -14.42
N ASP A 33 -9.65 1.74 -13.65
CA ASP A 33 -9.80 1.75 -12.20
C ASP A 33 -10.27 3.12 -11.70
N GLY A 34 -11.58 3.23 -11.47
CA GLY A 34 -12.23 4.44 -10.97
C GLY A 34 -12.44 4.48 -9.45
N GLN A 35 -11.92 3.53 -8.66
CA GLN A 35 -12.32 3.38 -7.25
C GLN A 35 -12.03 4.63 -6.41
N MET A 36 -10.89 5.26 -6.63
CA MET A 36 -10.52 6.48 -5.91
C MET A 36 -11.42 7.68 -6.25
N LEU A 37 -12.09 7.69 -7.40
CA LEU A 37 -13.08 8.73 -7.73
C LEU A 37 -14.31 8.63 -6.81
N PHE A 38 -14.72 7.42 -6.42
CA PHE A 38 -15.80 7.23 -5.46
C PHE A 38 -15.36 7.64 -4.04
N LEU A 39 -14.11 7.35 -3.65
CA LEU A 39 -13.55 7.83 -2.40
C LEU A 39 -13.54 9.36 -2.33
N GLN A 40 -13.06 10.03 -3.38
CA GLN A 40 -13.11 11.49 -3.49
C GLN A 40 -14.56 12.02 -3.47
N HIS A 41 -15.49 11.32 -4.11
CA HIS A 41 -16.91 11.68 -4.05
C HIS A 41 -17.45 11.65 -2.62
N VAL A 42 -17.16 10.60 -1.83
CA VAL A 42 -17.54 10.53 -0.41
C VAL A 42 -16.98 11.71 0.37
N VAL A 43 -15.69 12.00 0.20
CA VAL A 43 -15.02 13.15 0.84
C VAL A 43 -15.72 14.46 0.48
N SER A 44 -16.07 14.67 -0.79
CA SER A 44 -16.75 15.88 -1.25
C SER A 44 -18.14 16.11 -0.65
N LYS A 45 -18.75 15.06 -0.08
CA LYS A 45 -20.07 15.09 0.55
C LYS A 45 -20.02 15.19 2.08
N LEU A 46 -18.82 15.16 2.67
CA LEU A 46 -18.67 15.40 4.10
C LEU A 46 -19.12 16.81 4.46
N ARG A 47 -19.80 16.94 5.59
CA ARG A 47 -20.16 18.25 6.14
C ARG A 47 -18.87 19.04 6.37
N PRO A 48 -18.80 20.34 5.97
CA PRO A 48 -17.58 21.14 6.14
C PRO A 48 -17.14 21.20 7.61
N LYS A 49 -15.82 21.25 7.85
CA LYS A 49 -15.23 21.32 9.21
C LYS A 49 -15.77 22.49 10.03
N ILE A 50 -15.97 23.66 9.42
CA ILE A 50 -16.56 24.84 10.07
C ILE A 50 -18.01 24.63 10.56
N LYS A 51 -18.70 23.61 10.06
CA LYS A 51 -20.04 23.17 10.48
C LYS A 51 -20.00 21.90 11.34
N GLY A 52 -18.84 21.57 11.94
CA GLY A 52 -18.65 20.40 12.80
C GLY A 52 -18.19 19.13 12.09
N GLY A 53 -17.82 19.21 10.80
CA GLY A 53 -17.22 18.09 10.07
C GLY A 53 -18.14 16.89 9.83
N GLY A 54 -17.64 15.86 9.17
CA GLY A 54 -18.35 14.62 8.93
C GLY A 54 -17.42 13.43 8.77
N ARG A 55 -17.96 12.24 9.02
CA ARG A 55 -17.30 10.95 8.84
C ARG A 55 -18.03 10.13 7.78
N GLY A 56 -17.28 9.48 6.90
CA GLY A 56 -17.80 8.64 5.83
C GLY A 56 -17.09 7.29 5.79
N GLY A 57 -17.76 6.28 5.24
CA GLY A 57 -17.21 4.94 5.05
C GLY A 57 -17.46 4.44 3.64
N ILE A 58 -16.48 3.79 3.02
CA ILE A 58 -16.63 3.15 1.70
C ILE A 58 -15.89 1.81 1.68
N VAL A 59 -16.50 0.80 1.05
CA VAL A 59 -15.88 -0.52 0.85
C VAL A 59 -15.23 -0.56 -0.52
N MET A 60 -13.95 -0.94 -0.58
CA MET A 60 -13.18 -1.08 -1.82
C MET A 60 -12.32 -2.35 -1.77
N ASN A 61 -11.86 -2.83 -2.92
CA ASN A 61 -10.79 -3.85 -2.95
C ASN A 61 -9.43 -3.23 -2.52
N GLY A 62 -8.34 -3.98 -2.65
CA GLY A 62 -7.00 -3.50 -2.30
C GLY A 62 -6.36 -2.46 -3.25
N SER A 63 -6.91 -2.22 -4.44
CA SER A 63 -6.27 -1.36 -5.46
C SER A 63 -5.89 0.04 -4.94
N PRO A 64 -6.80 0.78 -4.26
CA PRO A 64 -6.49 2.12 -3.74
C PRO A 64 -5.36 2.19 -2.71
N LEU A 65 -4.88 1.06 -2.17
CA LEU A 65 -3.79 1.04 -1.19
C LEU A 65 -2.42 1.24 -1.85
N PHE A 66 -2.21 0.72 -3.06
CA PHE A 66 -0.89 0.61 -3.69
C PHE A 66 -0.85 0.91 -5.21
N ASN A 67 -1.99 1.05 -5.90
CA ASN A 67 -1.99 1.20 -7.35
C ASN A 67 -1.34 2.53 -7.82
N GLY A 68 -0.69 2.51 -8.97
CA GLY A 68 -0.04 3.70 -9.54
C GLY A 68 1.30 4.06 -8.89
N GLY A 69 2.30 4.36 -9.73
CA GLY A 69 3.62 4.80 -9.28
C GLY A 69 3.66 6.25 -8.81
N ALA A 70 4.85 6.71 -8.39
CA ALA A 70 5.07 8.08 -7.97
C ALA A 70 4.62 9.10 -9.04
N GLU A 71 4.00 10.20 -8.61
CA GLU A 71 3.39 11.24 -9.44
C GLU A 71 2.25 10.79 -10.37
N SER A 72 1.78 9.54 -10.28
CA SER A 72 0.60 9.09 -11.03
C SER A 72 -0.71 9.52 -10.36
N GLY A 73 -1.80 9.51 -11.14
CA GLY A 73 -3.16 9.83 -10.66
C GLY A 73 -3.51 9.20 -9.31
N PRO A 74 -3.48 7.87 -9.17
CA PRO A 74 -3.83 7.24 -7.91
C PRO A 74 -2.87 7.56 -6.76
N SER A 75 -1.57 7.69 -7.03
CA SER A 75 -0.59 8.10 -6.01
C SER A 75 -0.82 9.55 -5.55
N ASN A 76 -1.18 10.45 -6.46
CA ASN A 76 -1.45 11.85 -6.14
C ASN A 76 -2.77 12.01 -5.36
N ILE A 77 -3.80 11.23 -5.69
CA ILE A 77 -5.04 11.22 -4.91
C ILE A 77 -4.76 10.69 -3.49
N ARG A 78 -3.99 9.60 -3.35
CA ARG A 78 -3.59 9.08 -2.03
C ARG A 78 -2.82 10.13 -1.24
N LYS A 79 -1.79 10.72 -1.85
CA LYS A 79 -1.02 11.83 -1.29
C LYS A 79 -1.94 12.92 -0.77
N TRP A 80 -2.85 13.41 -1.60
CA TRP A 80 -3.75 14.50 -1.25
C TRP A 80 -4.65 14.14 -0.05
N LEU A 81 -5.24 12.94 -0.06
CA LEU A 81 -6.10 12.47 1.03
C LEU A 81 -5.35 12.31 2.36
N LEU A 82 -4.10 11.83 2.31
CA LEU A 82 -3.25 11.66 3.47
C LEU A 82 -2.76 13.02 3.99
N GLU A 83 -2.18 13.88 3.15
CA GLU A 83 -1.66 15.19 3.55
C GLU A 83 -2.74 16.17 4.03
N HIS A 84 -3.99 16.01 3.57
CA HIS A 84 -5.14 16.77 4.10
C HIS A 84 -5.77 16.13 5.34
N ASP A 85 -5.14 15.08 5.88
CA ASP A 85 -5.53 14.36 7.09
C ASP A 85 -6.97 13.83 7.04
N LEU A 86 -7.40 13.33 5.87
CA LEU A 86 -8.78 12.92 5.61
C LEU A 86 -9.02 11.42 5.85
N ILE A 87 -8.01 10.58 5.75
CA ILE A 87 -8.13 9.13 5.96
C ILE A 87 -7.95 8.85 7.46
N ASP A 88 -9.00 8.42 8.14
CA ASP A 88 -9.00 8.16 9.59
C ASP A 88 -8.62 6.72 9.90
N ALA A 89 -9.22 5.76 9.20
CA ALA A 89 -8.88 4.35 9.37
C ALA A 89 -9.10 3.52 8.12
N ILE A 90 -8.39 2.41 8.02
CA ILE A 90 -8.56 1.38 7.00
C ILE A 90 -8.70 0.02 7.69
N VAL A 91 -9.81 -0.67 7.42
CA VAL A 91 -10.10 -1.99 8.01
C VAL A 91 -10.01 -3.04 6.92
N ALA A 92 -9.07 -3.98 7.02
CA ALA A 92 -9.06 -5.16 6.17
C ALA A 92 -10.16 -6.13 6.60
N LEU A 93 -10.96 -6.59 5.65
CA LEU A 93 -12.03 -7.56 5.88
C LEU A 93 -11.59 -8.97 5.46
N PRO A 94 -12.24 -10.02 6.00
CA PRO A 94 -12.05 -11.38 5.51
C PRO A 94 -12.29 -11.48 4.00
N THR A 95 -11.57 -12.39 3.33
CA THR A 95 -11.90 -12.80 1.96
C THR A 95 -13.24 -13.53 1.90
N ASP A 96 -13.74 -13.86 0.72
CA ASP A 96 -14.98 -14.65 0.55
C ASP A 96 -16.21 -14.06 1.27
N MET A 97 -16.24 -12.73 1.43
CA MET A 97 -17.30 -12.00 2.12
C MET A 97 -18.43 -11.55 1.18
N PHE A 98 -18.20 -11.58 -0.14
CA PHE A 98 -19.12 -11.09 -1.17
C PHE A 98 -19.51 -12.20 -2.16
N TYR A 99 -20.72 -12.11 -2.71
CA TYR A 99 -21.30 -13.15 -3.58
C TYR A 99 -20.52 -13.39 -4.87
N ASN A 100 -19.98 -12.31 -5.45
CA ASN A 100 -19.41 -12.30 -6.79
C ASN A 100 -17.87 -12.23 -6.80
N THR A 101 -17.23 -12.24 -5.62
CA THR A 101 -15.78 -12.17 -5.53
C THR A 101 -15.25 -12.68 -4.18
N GLY A 102 -14.20 -13.50 -4.24
CA GLY A 102 -13.42 -13.94 -3.09
C GLY A 102 -12.25 -13.00 -2.71
N ILE A 103 -12.10 -11.84 -3.36
CA ILE A 103 -10.94 -10.96 -3.12
C ILE A 103 -10.95 -10.32 -1.72
N ALA A 104 -9.76 -9.89 -1.28
CA ALA A 104 -9.62 -9.04 -0.10
C ALA A 104 -10.29 -7.67 -0.33
N THR A 105 -11.01 -7.21 0.69
CA THR A 105 -11.73 -5.93 0.67
C THR A 105 -11.41 -5.14 1.93
N TYR A 106 -11.58 -3.83 1.83
CA TYR A 106 -11.18 -2.87 2.84
C TYR A 106 -12.28 -1.84 3.05
N ILE A 107 -12.58 -1.53 4.31
CA ILE A 107 -13.40 -0.37 4.66
C ILE A 107 -12.46 0.81 4.84
N TRP A 108 -12.66 1.85 4.05
CA TRP A 108 -11.99 3.14 4.21
C TRP A 108 -12.89 4.06 4.98
N ILE A 109 -12.40 4.57 6.10
CA ILE A 109 -13.08 5.55 6.93
C ILE A 109 -12.38 6.89 6.71
N VAL A 110 -13.16 7.88 6.29
CA VAL A 110 -12.70 9.25 6.10
C VAL A 110 -13.35 10.17 7.11
N ASP A 111 -12.59 11.13 7.64
CA ASP A 111 -13.04 12.10 8.63
C ASP A 111 -12.33 13.43 8.39
N ASN A 112 -13.08 14.52 8.22
CA ASN A 112 -12.51 15.86 8.03
C ASN A 112 -12.48 16.71 9.32
N ASN A 113 -12.82 16.09 10.46
CA ASN A 113 -12.79 16.70 11.78
C ASN A 113 -12.30 15.69 12.82
N LYS A 114 -11.13 15.10 12.54
CA LYS A 114 -10.47 14.15 13.43
C LYS A 114 -10.20 14.74 14.82
N PRO A 115 -10.41 13.94 15.90
CA PRO A 115 -9.90 14.26 17.24
C PRO A 115 -8.38 14.49 17.21
N GLU A 116 -7.88 15.33 18.10
CA GLU A 116 -6.47 15.73 18.16
C GLU A 116 -5.51 14.54 18.21
N GLU A 117 -5.83 13.50 18.99
CA GLU A 117 -5.02 12.29 19.13
C GLU A 117 -4.85 11.49 17.83
N ARG A 118 -5.78 11.65 16.87
CA ARG A 118 -5.81 10.95 15.57
C ARG A 118 -5.26 11.78 14.41
N GLN A 119 -5.00 13.07 14.63
CA GLN A 119 -4.48 13.94 13.58
C GLN A 119 -3.07 13.52 13.16
N GLY A 120 -2.80 13.56 11.86
CA GLY A 120 -1.50 13.17 11.32
C GLY A 120 -1.27 11.65 11.24
N LYS A 121 -2.29 10.84 11.56
CA LYS A 121 -2.18 9.38 11.67
C LYS A 121 -3.34 8.68 10.97
N VAL A 122 -3.09 7.43 10.58
CA VAL A 122 -4.09 6.50 10.05
C VAL A 122 -4.11 5.25 10.92
N GLN A 123 -5.31 4.83 11.34
CA GLN A 123 -5.48 3.56 12.02
C GLN A 123 -5.67 2.43 11.00
N LEU A 124 -4.77 1.45 10.99
CA LEU A 124 -4.90 0.24 10.21
C LEU A 124 -5.45 -0.87 11.11
N ILE A 125 -6.50 -1.56 10.69
CA ILE A 125 -7.15 -2.64 11.45
C ILE A 125 -7.19 -3.90 10.60
N ASP A 126 -6.49 -4.94 11.03
CA ASP A 126 -6.55 -6.26 10.40
C ASP A 126 -7.70 -7.07 10.98
N GLY A 127 -8.82 -7.07 10.26
CA GLY A 127 -10.01 -7.87 10.58
C GLY A 127 -10.14 -9.15 9.77
N THR A 128 -9.09 -9.58 9.05
CA THR A 128 -9.17 -10.70 8.10
C THR A 128 -9.49 -12.05 8.76
N GLU A 129 -9.17 -12.20 10.05
CA GLU A 129 -9.42 -13.42 10.83
C GLU A 129 -10.78 -13.43 11.54
N PHE A 130 -11.49 -12.30 11.62
CA PHE A 130 -12.75 -12.20 12.34
C PHE A 130 -13.95 -12.66 11.48
N TYR A 131 -14.07 -13.96 11.22
CA TYR A 131 -15.20 -14.51 10.47
C TYR A 131 -15.70 -15.84 11.03
N ALA A 132 -16.94 -16.19 10.69
CA ALA A 132 -17.43 -17.56 10.75
C ALA A 132 -17.51 -18.13 9.32
N LYS A 133 -17.21 -19.42 9.18
CA LYS A 133 -17.41 -20.14 7.92
C LYS A 133 -18.91 -20.41 7.75
N MET A 134 -19.43 -20.10 6.57
CA MET A 134 -20.82 -20.40 6.24
C MET A 134 -20.96 -21.90 5.94
N ARG A 135 -22.05 -22.52 6.42
CA ARG A 135 -22.37 -23.94 6.14
C ARG A 135 -22.57 -24.21 4.65
N LYS A 136 -23.17 -23.26 3.93
CA LYS A 136 -23.40 -23.33 2.49
C LYS A 136 -22.92 -22.03 1.86
N LYS A 137 -22.01 -22.13 0.89
CA LYS A 137 -21.54 -20.98 0.12
C LYS A 137 -22.65 -20.39 -0.75
N LEU A 138 -22.64 -19.08 -0.93
CA LEU A 138 -23.50 -18.36 -1.85
C LEU A 138 -22.61 -17.68 -2.91
N GLY A 139 -22.38 -18.39 -4.03
CA GLY A 139 -21.32 -18.01 -4.97
C GLY A 139 -19.95 -18.09 -4.30
N ASP A 140 -19.16 -17.02 -4.39
CA ASP A 140 -17.87 -16.92 -3.71
C ASP A 140 -18.02 -16.67 -2.21
N LYS A 141 -19.19 -16.21 -1.76
CA LYS A 141 -19.43 -15.90 -0.34
C LYS A 141 -19.43 -17.17 0.48
N GLY A 142 -18.36 -17.38 1.24
CA GLY A 142 -18.20 -18.50 2.17
C GLY A 142 -17.93 -18.08 3.61
N ARG A 143 -17.78 -16.79 3.86
CA ARG A 143 -17.50 -16.22 5.18
C ARG A 143 -18.53 -15.17 5.54
N GLU A 144 -18.82 -15.06 6.83
CA GLU A 144 -19.67 -14.02 7.39
C GLU A 144 -19.06 -13.37 8.63
N LEU A 145 -19.31 -12.07 8.79
CA LEU A 145 -19.03 -11.35 10.03
C LEU A 145 -20.20 -11.60 10.98
N THR A 146 -19.98 -12.44 11.99
CA THR A 146 -20.95 -12.60 13.09
C THR A 146 -21.11 -11.28 13.85
N GLU A 147 -22.13 -11.18 14.69
CA GLU A 147 -22.30 -10.02 15.57
C GLU A 147 -21.09 -9.80 16.48
N GLY A 148 -20.54 -10.87 17.07
CA GLY A 148 -19.32 -10.82 17.86
C GLY A 148 -18.12 -10.31 17.07
N ASN A 149 -17.94 -10.78 15.83
CA ASN A 149 -16.84 -10.33 14.97
C ASN A 149 -16.97 -8.83 14.64
N ARG A 150 -18.18 -8.37 14.33
CA ARG A 150 -18.44 -6.94 14.10
C ARG A 150 -18.14 -6.12 15.35
N ALA A 151 -18.58 -6.57 16.52
CA ALA A 151 -18.31 -5.91 17.79
C ALA A 151 -16.81 -5.81 18.07
N THR A 152 -16.04 -6.86 17.79
CA THR A 152 -14.58 -6.85 17.92
C THR A 152 -13.93 -5.80 17.02
N ILE A 153 -14.28 -5.76 15.73
CA ILE A 153 -13.74 -4.78 14.77
C ILE A 153 -14.10 -3.34 15.19
N VAL A 154 -15.36 -3.13 15.58
CA VAL A 154 -15.82 -1.82 16.06
C VAL A 154 -15.08 -1.40 17.33
N ARG A 155 -14.83 -2.34 18.25
CA ARG A 155 -14.05 -2.08 19.46
C ARG A 155 -12.59 -1.73 19.13
N LEU A 156 -11.94 -2.45 18.22
CA LEU A 156 -10.58 -2.09 17.77
C LEU A 156 -10.53 -0.66 17.21
N TYR A 157 -11.53 -0.27 16.43
CA TYR A 157 -11.63 1.10 15.92
C TYR A 157 -11.88 2.14 17.03
N ALA A 158 -12.76 1.85 17.97
CA ALA A 158 -13.15 2.77 19.05
C ALA A 158 -12.07 2.94 20.12
N ASP A 159 -11.40 1.85 20.51
CA ASP A 159 -10.38 1.85 21.56
C ASP A 159 -9.11 2.61 21.13
N TYR A 160 -8.86 2.69 19.82
CA TYR A 160 -7.71 3.42 19.23
C TYR A 160 -6.38 3.09 19.93
N ALA A 161 -6.12 1.80 20.12
CA ALA A 161 -4.94 1.28 20.81
C ALA A 161 -4.13 0.34 19.90
N GLU A 162 -2.81 0.43 20.00
CA GLU A 162 -1.87 -0.48 19.34
C GLU A 162 -2.07 -1.91 19.82
N THR A 163 -2.29 -2.84 18.89
CA THR A 163 -2.42 -4.27 19.17
C THR A 163 -1.79 -5.08 18.03
N GLU A 164 -2.00 -6.39 18.06
CA GLU A 164 -1.61 -7.29 16.98
C GLU A 164 -2.54 -7.16 15.74
N HIS A 165 -3.74 -6.59 15.93
CA HIS A 165 -4.76 -6.36 14.88
C HIS A 165 -5.02 -4.88 14.62
N CYS A 166 -4.34 -3.97 15.30
CA CYS A 166 -4.51 -2.53 15.15
C CYS A 166 -3.15 -1.84 15.19
N LYS A 167 -2.82 -1.08 14.14
CA LYS A 167 -1.64 -0.23 14.04
C LYS A 167 -2.05 1.22 13.84
N ILE A 168 -1.38 2.14 14.51
CA ILE A 168 -1.58 3.59 14.42
C ILE A 168 -0.33 4.15 13.76
N VAL A 169 -0.48 4.51 12.49
CA VAL A 169 0.65 4.78 11.63
C VAL A 169 0.69 6.27 11.26
N PRO A 170 1.81 6.97 11.51
CA PRO A 170 2.02 8.33 11.02
C PRO A 170 1.96 8.40 9.49
N ILE A 171 1.46 9.51 8.94
CA ILE A 171 1.28 9.65 7.48
C ILE A 171 2.61 9.55 6.71
N GLU A 172 3.72 9.97 7.32
CA GLU A 172 5.04 9.97 6.70
C GLU A 172 5.53 8.55 6.36
N GLU A 173 5.05 7.53 7.08
CA GLU A 173 5.36 6.12 6.80
C GLU A 173 4.76 5.63 5.47
N PHE A 174 3.79 6.37 4.91
CA PHE A 174 3.19 6.07 3.62
C PHE A 174 3.89 6.78 2.46
N ALA A 175 4.80 7.70 2.73
CA ALA A 175 5.54 8.43 1.71
C ALA A 175 6.84 7.71 1.32
N TYR A 176 7.18 7.75 0.04
CA TYR A 176 8.44 7.22 -0.46
C TYR A 176 9.01 8.06 -1.61
N TRP A 177 10.33 8.04 -1.77
CA TRP A 177 10.99 8.50 -2.98
C TRP A 177 11.15 7.34 -3.94
N SER A 178 10.61 7.49 -5.14
CA SER A 178 10.94 6.66 -6.29
C SER A 178 12.22 7.19 -6.93
N ILE A 179 13.35 6.58 -6.65
CA ILE A 179 14.66 6.98 -7.17
C ILE A 179 14.98 6.22 -8.45
N THR A 180 15.63 6.86 -9.41
CA THR A 180 16.15 6.16 -10.60
C THR A 180 17.60 5.78 -10.36
N VAL A 181 17.89 4.48 -10.39
CA VAL A 181 19.23 3.92 -10.31
C VAL A 181 19.73 3.70 -11.73
N GLU A 182 20.78 4.43 -12.10
CA GLU A 182 21.42 4.32 -13.41
C GLU A 182 22.69 3.47 -13.28
N ARG A 183 22.97 2.70 -14.33
CA ARG A 183 24.18 1.89 -14.47
C ARG A 183 24.94 2.33 -15.72
N PRO A 184 26.28 2.20 -15.78
CA PRO A 184 27.04 2.66 -16.92
C PRO A 184 26.80 1.77 -18.14
N GLN A 185 26.64 2.41 -19.29
CA GLN A 185 26.75 1.72 -20.57
C GLN A 185 28.19 1.25 -20.78
N ARG A 186 28.34 0.04 -21.31
CA ARG A 186 29.64 -0.57 -21.59
C ARG A 186 29.81 -0.81 -23.08
N GLY A 187 31.03 -0.61 -23.57
CA GLY A 187 31.43 -0.98 -24.92
C GLY A 187 31.68 -2.49 -25.04
N ASP A 188 32.01 -2.93 -26.26
CA ASP A 188 32.30 -4.34 -26.55
C ASP A 188 33.53 -4.87 -25.77
N ASP A 189 34.43 -3.97 -25.37
CA ASP A 189 35.60 -4.25 -24.54
C ASP A 189 35.28 -4.31 -23.02
N GLY A 190 34.02 -4.10 -22.64
CA GLY A 190 33.57 -4.01 -21.25
C GLY A 190 33.89 -2.68 -20.56
N GLY A 191 34.53 -1.74 -21.26
CA GLY A 191 34.87 -0.40 -20.76
C GLY A 191 33.65 0.50 -20.59
N VAL A 192 33.65 1.36 -19.56
CA VAL A 192 32.55 2.30 -19.31
C VAL A 192 32.58 3.42 -20.35
N ILE A 193 31.46 3.61 -21.05
CA ILE A 193 31.29 4.69 -22.02
C ILE A 193 31.01 6.01 -21.28
N THR A 194 31.80 7.04 -21.57
CA THR A 194 31.61 8.40 -21.05
C THR A 194 31.32 9.38 -22.18
N ASN A 195 30.67 10.50 -21.86
CA ASN A 195 30.56 11.62 -22.79
C ASN A 195 31.85 12.46 -22.82
N ALA A 196 31.90 13.49 -23.68
CA ALA A 196 33.05 14.39 -23.81
C ALA A 196 33.44 15.14 -22.53
N ARG A 197 32.58 15.16 -21.50
CA ARG A 197 32.84 15.76 -20.18
C ARG A 197 33.24 14.73 -19.12
N GLY A 198 33.53 13.49 -19.51
CA GLY A 198 33.88 12.40 -18.60
C GLY A 198 32.71 11.85 -17.77
N LYS A 199 31.47 12.27 -18.04
CA LYS A 199 30.30 11.72 -17.33
C LYS A 199 29.92 10.37 -17.93
N LYS A 200 29.75 9.36 -17.07
CA LYS A 200 29.23 8.03 -17.44
C LYS A 200 27.91 8.15 -18.20
N GLN A 201 27.79 7.46 -19.32
CA GLN A 201 26.52 7.35 -20.04
C GLN A 201 25.65 6.27 -19.40
N PRO A 202 24.36 6.53 -19.14
CA PRO A 202 23.47 5.53 -18.55
C PRO A 202 23.09 4.47 -19.59
N ASP A 203 23.10 3.20 -19.18
CA ASP A 203 22.49 2.12 -19.92
C ASP A 203 20.99 2.05 -19.60
N ALA A 204 20.15 2.40 -20.57
CA ALA A 204 18.70 2.39 -20.38
C ALA A 204 18.12 0.98 -20.14
N SER A 205 18.81 -0.09 -20.58
CA SER A 205 18.37 -1.47 -20.38
C SER A 205 18.67 -2.01 -18.98
N LEU A 206 19.64 -1.39 -18.30
CA LEU A 206 20.06 -1.75 -16.94
C LEU A 206 19.55 -0.76 -15.88
N ARG A 207 18.77 0.25 -16.29
CA ARG A 207 18.16 1.23 -15.39
C ARG A 207 17.11 0.54 -14.52
N ASP A 208 17.12 0.88 -13.24
CA ASP A 208 16.13 0.40 -12.30
C ASP A 208 15.50 1.56 -11.50
N THR A 209 14.44 1.26 -10.77
CA THR A 209 13.76 2.19 -9.87
C THR A 209 13.61 1.58 -8.48
N GLU A 210 14.13 2.28 -7.48
CA GLU A 210 13.99 1.88 -6.08
C GLU A 210 12.97 2.77 -5.36
N ARG A 211 12.34 2.21 -4.33
CA ARG A 211 11.41 2.95 -3.45
C ARG A 211 12.03 3.10 -2.07
N VAL A 212 12.46 4.31 -1.77
CA VAL A 212 13.07 4.65 -0.48
C VAL A 212 12.01 5.24 0.45
N PRO A 213 11.64 4.59 1.56
CA PRO A 213 10.69 5.14 2.52
C PRO A 213 11.18 6.48 3.08
N PHE A 214 10.28 7.42 3.31
CA PHE A 214 10.64 8.72 3.91
C PHE A 214 11.26 8.56 5.29
N THR A 215 10.82 7.56 6.04
CA THR A 215 11.26 7.24 7.41
C THR A 215 12.49 6.35 7.47
N TYR A 216 13.09 6.00 6.33
CA TYR A 216 14.27 5.13 6.30
C TYR A 216 15.40 5.73 7.17
N ASN A 217 16.07 4.86 7.92
CA ASN A 217 17.11 5.23 8.88
C ASN A 217 16.67 6.32 9.90
N GLY A 218 15.38 6.35 10.25
CA GLY A 218 14.83 7.25 11.28
C GLY A 218 14.68 8.70 10.81
N ASN A 219 14.60 8.97 9.51
CA ASN A 219 14.38 10.32 9.02
C ASN A 219 12.99 10.85 9.43
N THR A 220 12.98 11.95 10.19
CA THR A 220 11.78 12.67 10.63
C THR A 220 11.60 14.02 9.93
N HIS A 221 12.49 14.39 9.01
CA HIS A 221 12.51 15.71 8.36
C HIS A 221 11.80 15.71 7.00
N ALA A 222 10.90 14.74 6.76
CA ALA A 222 10.19 14.56 5.50
C ALA A 222 11.14 14.69 4.27
N ASP A 223 10.78 15.53 3.30
CA ASP A 223 11.58 15.75 2.07
C ASP A 223 12.90 16.52 2.32
N GLU A 224 13.05 17.23 3.43
CA GLU A 224 14.30 17.94 3.74
C GLU A 224 15.46 16.97 4.00
N GLY A 225 15.15 15.82 4.60
CA GLY A 225 16.10 14.73 4.85
C GLY A 225 16.41 13.85 3.62
N ARG A 226 15.83 14.16 2.46
CA ARG A 226 15.87 13.31 1.25
C ARG A 226 17.27 12.90 0.84
N LYS A 227 18.20 13.86 0.78
CA LYS A 227 19.54 13.60 0.23
C LYS A 227 20.30 12.58 1.07
N ASP A 228 20.31 12.78 2.39
CA ASP A 228 21.02 11.90 3.31
C ASP A 228 20.32 10.54 3.44
N THR A 229 18.99 10.53 3.43
CA THR A 229 18.20 9.29 3.51
C THR A 229 18.37 8.42 2.27
N ILE A 230 18.26 9.00 1.06
CA ILE A 230 18.50 8.28 -0.20
C ILE A 230 19.93 7.79 -0.26
N LYS A 231 20.91 8.61 0.17
CA LYS A 231 22.31 8.19 0.18
C LYS A 231 22.53 7.00 1.13
N ALA A 232 21.99 7.05 2.34
CA ALA A 232 22.09 5.96 3.31
C ALA A 232 21.46 4.66 2.78
N TYR A 233 20.27 4.75 2.19
CA TYR A 233 19.61 3.62 1.54
C TYR A 233 20.46 3.07 0.39
N PHE A 234 20.91 3.94 -0.51
CA PHE A 234 21.67 3.54 -1.70
C PHE A 234 22.99 2.86 -1.33
N ASP A 235 23.73 3.42 -0.37
CA ASP A 235 25.01 2.85 0.08
C ASP A 235 24.83 1.49 0.78
N THR A 236 23.68 1.23 1.41
CA THR A 236 23.40 0.01 2.18
C THR A 236 22.74 -1.08 1.33
N GLU A 237 21.70 -0.73 0.58
CA GLU A 237 20.82 -1.70 -0.09
C GLU A 237 21.17 -1.91 -1.56
N VAL A 238 21.79 -0.93 -2.23
CA VAL A 238 22.03 -0.98 -3.69
C VAL A 238 23.50 -1.20 -4.03
N LYS A 239 24.37 -0.34 -3.48
CA LYS A 239 25.79 -0.28 -3.82
C LYS A 239 26.58 -1.58 -3.57
N PRO A 240 26.30 -2.40 -2.54
CA PRO A 240 27.00 -3.68 -2.36
C PRO A 240 26.77 -4.67 -3.51
N TYR A 241 25.61 -4.58 -4.16
CA TYR A 241 25.25 -5.46 -5.28
C TYR A 241 25.59 -4.83 -6.63
N VAL A 242 25.53 -3.49 -6.74
CA VAL A 242 25.83 -2.76 -7.98
C VAL A 242 26.79 -1.58 -7.73
N PRO A 243 28.10 -1.84 -7.59
CA PRO A 243 29.05 -0.83 -7.12
C PRO A 243 29.27 0.36 -8.09
N ASP A 244 28.99 0.17 -9.37
CA ASP A 244 29.19 1.18 -10.42
C ASP A 244 27.96 2.06 -10.70
N ALA A 245 26.84 1.79 -10.02
CA ALA A 245 25.59 2.52 -10.15
C ALA A 245 25.63 3.90 -9.49
N TRP A 246 24.71 4.77 -9.91
CA TRP A 246 24.46 6.06 -9.25
C TRP A 246 22.98 6.43 -9.32
N VAL A 247 22.54 7.32 -8.43
CA VAL A 247 21.18 7.84 -8.42
C VAL A 247 21.07 9.05 -9.35
N ASP A 248 20.07 9.06 -10.23
CA ASP A 248 19.67 10.27 -10.95
C ASP A 248 18.67 11.09 -10.11
N GLU A 249 19.22 12.00 -9.30
CA GLU A 249 18.44 12.84 -8.38
C GLU A 249 17.35 13.65 -9.10
N LYS A 250 17.56 14.03 -10.36
CA LYS A 250 16.59 14.82 -11.16
C LYS A 250 15.34 14.03 -11.54
N LYS A 251 15.45 12.70 -11.56
CA LYS A 251 14.34 11.79 -11.88
C LYS A 251 13.65 11.26 -10.63
N THR A 252 14.10 11.66 -9.45
CA THR A 252 13.52 11.17 -8.21
C THR A 252 12.19 11.86 -7.93
N LYS A 253 11.16 11.04 -7.69
CA LYS A 253 9.76 11.44 -7.56
C LYS A 253 9.20 11.03 -6.22
N ILE A 254 8.18 11.74 -5.73
CA ILE A 254 7.47 11.36 -4.50
C ILE A 254 6.26 10.51 -4.86
N GLY A 255 6.12 9.37 -4.20
CA GLY A 255 4.95 8.53 -4.24
C GLY A 255 4.39 8.31 -2.84
N TYR A 256 3.14 7.86 -2.81
CA TYR A 256 2.48 7.44 -1.57
C TYR A 256 1.94 6.04 -1.73
N GLU A 257 2.14 5.20 -0.72
CA GLU A 257 1.53 3.89 -0.64
C GLU A 257 1.22 3.43 0.79
N ILE A 258 0.19 2.61 0.91
CA ILE A 258 -0.24 2.04 2.18
C ILE A 258 0.08 0.54 2.08
N PRO A 259 1.29 0.10 2.46
CA PRO A 259 1.69 -1.30 2.39
C PRO A 259 1.06 -2.07 3.54
N PHE A 260 -0.27 -2.21 3.51
CA PHE A 260 -1.08 -2.69 4.63
C PHE A 260 -0.55 -3.99 5.23
N THR A 261 -0.21 -4.97 4.37
CA THR A 261 0.29 -6.28 4.77
C THR A 261 1.63 -6.20 5.52
N ARG A 262 2.48 -5.20 5.24
CA ARG A 262 3.78 -5.03 5.93
C ARG A 262 3.60 -4.75 7.42
N TYR A 263 2.53 -4.07 7.81
CA TYR A 263 2.27 -3.69 9.21
C TYR A 263 1.79 -4.86 10.08
N PHE A 264 1.23 -5.89 9.46
CA PHE A 264 0.71 -7.08 10.14
C PHE A 264 1.54 -8.34 9.83
N TYR A 265 2.61 -8.19 9.04
CA TYR A 265 3.50 -9.30 8.73
C TYR A 265 4.17 -9.82 10.00
N ARG A 266 3.98 -11.10 10.28
CA ARG A 266 4.70 -11.83 11.32
C ARG A 266 5.64 -12.80 10.63
N TYR A 267 6.94 -12.64 10.86
CA TYR A 267 7.92 -13.60 10.38
C TYR A 267 7.64 -14.96 11.02
N GLN A 268 7.28 -15.93 10.19
CA GLN A 268 7.21 -17.32 10.59
C GLN A 268 8.48 -18.02 10.10
N PRO A 269 9.40 -18.40 11.00
CA PRO A 269 10.56 -19.17 10.58
C PRO A 269 10.08 -20.48 9.94
N PRO A 270 10.78 -20.98 8.91
CA PRO A 270 10.49 -22.30 8.39
C PRO A 270 10.64 -23.33 9.52
N ARG A 271 9.77 -24.34 9.53
CA ARG A 271 9.86 -25.44 10.49
C ARG A 271 11.23 -26.14 10.32
N PRO A 272 11.85 -26.63 11.40
CA PRO A 272 13.09 -27.39 11.32
C PRO A 272 12.98 -28.59 10.36
N LEU A 273 14.05 -28.88 9.64
CA LEU A 273 14.07 -29.98 8.66
C LEU A 273 13.80 -31.32 9.34
N GLU A 274 14.29 -31.51 10.58
CA GLU A 274 14.09 -32.73 11.35
C GLU A 274 12.62 -33.01 11.68
N GLU A 275 11.80 -31.97 11.84
CA GLU A 275 10.35 -32.12 12.05
C GLU A 275 9.65 -32.54 10.76
N ILE A 276 10.04 -31.95 9.63
CA ILE A 276 9.53 -32.30 8.30
C ILE A 276 9.84 -33.76 7.99
N ASP A 277 11.07 -34.22 8.25
CA ASP A 277 11.48 -35.60 8.02
C ASP A 277 10.72 -36.59 8.90
N LYS A 278 10.46 -36.26 10.17
CA LYS A 278 9.66 -37.11 11.06
C LYS A 278 8.22 -37.26 10.57
N GLU A 279 7.59 -36.15 10.16
CA GLU A 279 6.23 -36.16 9.59
C GLU A 279 6.18 -36.96 8.29
N LEU A 280 7.15 -36.77 7.39
CA LEU A 280 7.23 -37.55 6.14
C LEU A 280 7.34 -39.04 6.42
N HIS A 281 8.20 -39.47 7.36
CA HIS A 281 8.30 -40.87 7.74
C HIS A 281 7.01 -41.41 8.39
N GLN A 282 6.30 -40.58 9.16
CA GLN A 282 5.01 -40.95 9.73
C GLN A 282 3.94 -41.15 8.65
N VAL A 283 3.75 -40.15 7.77
CA VAL A 283 2.81 -40.24 6.65
C VAL A 283 3.16 -41.41 5.73
N THR A 284 4.46 -41.65 5.48
CA THR A 284 4.91 -42.81 4.70
C THR A 284 4.49 -44.13 5.35
N ARG A 285 4.60 -44.26 6.68
CA ARG A 285 4.14 -45.45 7.40
C ARG A 285 2.63 -45.63 7.29
N GLU A 286 1.86 -44.56 7.51
CA GLU A 286 0.40 -44.59 7.39
C GLU A 286 -0.05 -45.00 5.97
N ILE A 287 0.63 -44.52 4.93
CA ILE A 287 0.36 -44.92 3.54
C ILE A 287 0.66 -46.41 3.32
N LEU A 288 1.77 -46.92 3.84
CA LEU A 288 2.14 -48.34 3.68
C LEU A 288 1.17 -49.27 4.43
N GLU A 289 0.70 -48.87 5.61
CA GLU A 289 -0.33 -49.61 6.36
C GLU A 289 -1.65 -49.67 5.56
N LEU A 290 -2.12 -48.54 5.05
CA LEU A 290 -3.33 -48.50 4.21
C LEU A 290 -3.22 -49.33 2.92
N LEU A 291 -2.05 -49.34 2.27
CA LEU A 291 -1.82 -50.15 1.07
C LEU A 291 -1.81 -51.66 1.36
N ASN A 292 -1.34 -52.06 2.54
CA ASN A 292 -1.38 -53.46 2.97
C ASN A 292 -2.80 -53.91 3.31
N GLU A 293 -3.62 -53.05 3.92
CA GLU A 293 -5.04 -53.36 4.20
C GLU A 293 -5.90 -53.51 2.94
N VAL A 294 -5.49 -52.94 1.80
CA VAL A 294 -6.22 -53.04 0.52
C VAL A 294 -5.74 -54.22 -0.33
N THR A 295 -4.57 -54.79 -0.03
CA THR A 295 -4.01 -55.94 -0.76
C THR A 295 -4.32 -57.29 -0.11
N GLU A 296 -4.98 -57.32 1.05
CA GLU A 296 -5.67 -58.50 1.64
C GLU A 296 -7.15 -58.57 1.25
#